data_AF-A0A932R6Z2-F1
#
_entry.id   AF-A0A932R6Z2-F1
#
_cell.length_a   1.000
_cell.length_b   1.000
_cell.length_c   1.000
_cell.angle_alpha   90.00
_cell.angle_beta   90.00
_cell.angle_gamma   90.00
#
_symmetry.space_group_name_H-M   'P 1'
#
loop_
_entity.id
_entity.type
_entity.pdbx_description
1 polymer ?
#
loop_
_entity_poly.entity_id
_entity_poly.type
_entity_poly.pdbx_seq_one_letter_code
_entity_poly.pdbx_strand_id
1 'polypeptide(L)'
;MAQPPLHEGCRCSALSFSANELKYYREQGKRMEAQAQIEFDRRALLHQAGQSLSQAPETAYEFFQKAAEIELYPEEVQQLFQIHGQHMKANVNLSKRLLKLFLRANRYRYDLRKYENMPPRMQQARIAHGEEIIRSLFHQWLPDLDQEHL
;
A
#
# COMPACT_ATOMS: atom_id res chain seq x y z
N MET A 1 -30.26 9.39 -22.33
CA MET A 1 -30.33 7.93 -22.54
C MET A 1 -29.07 7.33 -21.94
N ALA A 2 -29.18 6.37 -21.02
CA ALA A 2 -28.00 5.70 -20.47
C ALA A 2 -27.38 4.80 -21.55
N GLN A 3 -26.11 5.02 -21.89
CA GLN A 3 -25.41 4.16 -22.83
C GLN A 3 -25.12 2.79 -22.20
N PRO A 4 -25.16 1.70 -23.00
CA PRO A 4 -24.86 0.37 -22.50
C PRO A 4 -23.43 0.28 -21.96
N PRO A 5 -23.17 -0.64 -21.01
CA PRO A 5 -21.86 -0.82 -20.45
C PRO A 5 -20.86 -1.27 -21.52
N LEU A 6 -19.64 -0.72 -21.46
CA LEU A 6 -18.57 -1.00 -22.43
C LEU A 6 -18.07 -2.45 -22.41
N HIS A 7 -18.33 -3.20 -21.33
CA HIS A 7 -17.92 -4.59 -21.16
C HIS A 7 -19.04 -5.36 -20.44
N GLU A 8 -19.23 -6.64 -20.77
CA GLU A 8 -20.16 -7.52 -20.03
C GLU A 8 -19.79 -7.55 -18.54
N GLY A 9 -20.78 -7.33 -17.68
CA GLY A 9 -20.61 -7.31 -16.22
C GLY A 9 -19.97 -6.05 -15.64
N CYS A 10 -19.52 -5.08 -16.45
CA CYS A 10 -19.01 -3.82 -15.91
C CYS A 10 -20.14 -2.81 -15.65
N ARG A 11 -20.09 -2.08 -14.53
CA ARG A 11 -20.92 -0.88 -14.27
C ARG A 11 -20.40 0.38 -14.97
N CYS A 12 -19.51 0.21 -15.96
CA CYS A 12 -18.89 1.27 -16.73
C CYS A 12 -19.97 1.99 -17.57
N SER A 13 -20.08 3.31 -17.49
CA SER A 13 -20.91 4.11 -18.41
C SER A 13 -20.05 5.16 -19.10
N ALA A 14 -20.32 5.44 -20.38
CA ALA A 14 -19.67 6.54 -21.06
C ALA A 14 -20.04 7.87 -20.39
N LEU A 15 -19.04 8.67 -20.06
CA LEU A 15 -19.23 10.01 -19.53
C LEU A 15 -19.57 10.96 -20.69
N SER A 16 -20.71 11.66 -20.61
CA SER A 16 -21.04 12.72 -21.56
C SER A 16 -20.31 14.02 -21.20
N PHE A 17 -19.59 14.60 -22.15
CA PHE A 17 -18.94 15.91 -22.00
C PHE A 17 -18.96 16.66 -23.34
N SER A 18 -18.84 17.99 -23.28
CA SER A 18 -18.82 18.85 -24.48
C SER A 18 -17.47 18.80 -25.20
N ALA A 19 -17.44 19.17 -26.48
CA ALA A 19 -16.19 19.23 -27.25
C ALA A 19 -15.13 20.15 -26.61
N ASN A 20 -15.55 21.21 -25.90
CA ASN A 20 -14.66 22.14 -25.20
C ASN A 20 -13.96 21.50 -24.00
N GLU A 21 -14.55 20.46 -23.41
CA GLU A 21 -14.00 19.74 -22.26
C GLU A 21 -13.08 18.58 -22.67
N LEU A 22 -13.01 18.25 -23.97
CA LEU A 22 -12.25 17.10 -24.48
C LEU A 22 -10.76 17.16 -24.09
N LYS A 23 -10.15 18.34 -24.12
CA LYS A 23 -8.74 18.52 -23.71
C LYS A 23 -8.55 18.18 -22.24
N TYR A 24 -9.43 18.69 -21.38
CA TYR A 24 -9.40 18.43 -19.94
C TYR A 24 -9.51 16.92 -19.64
N TYR A 25 -10.47 16.22 -20.24
CA TYR A 25 -10.65 14.78 -20.00
C TYR A 25 -9.49 13.93 -20.53
N ARG A 26 -8.89 14.31 -21.66
CA ARG A 26 -7.66 13.65 -22.14
C ARG A 26 -6.50 13.81 -21.17
N GLU A 27 -6.34 14.99 -20.57
CA GLU A 27 -5.31 15.21 -19.56
C GLU A 27 -5.59 14.42 -18.27
N GLN A 28 -6.84 14.32 -17.84
CA GLN A 28 -7.22 13.45 -16.70
C GLN A 28 -6.93 11.99 -17.01
N GLY A 29 -7.27 11.50 -18.20
CA GLY A 29 -6.99 10.12 -18.63
C GLY A 29 -5.51 9.78 -18.54
N LYS A 30 -4.64 10.66 -19.05
CA LYS A 30 -3.17 10.49 -18.93
C LYS A 30 -2.68 10.45 -17.49
N ARG A 31 -3.23 11.31 -16.62
CA ARG A 31 -2.89 11.30 -15.18
C ARG A 31 -3.33 10.01 -14.51
N MET A 32 -4.52 9.51 -14.84
CA MET A 32 -5.03 8.24 -14.32
C MET A 32 -4.19 7.06 -14.78
N GLU A 33 -3.81 7.02 -16.06
CA GLU A 33 -2.92 5.99 -16.61
C GLU A 33 -1.57 5.98 -15.91
N ALA A 34 -0.94 7.15 -15.73
CA ALA A 34 0.32 7.26 -14.99
C ALA A 34 0.19 6.79 -13.53
N GLN A 35 -0.90 7.18 -12.84
CA GLN A 35 -1.14 6.77 -11.47
C GLN A 35 -1.40 5.26 -11.36
N ALA A 36 -2.10 4.68 -12.34
CA ALA A 36 -2.33 3.24 -12.41
C ALA A 36 -1.02 2.48 -12.62
N GLN A 37 -0.12 2.98 -13.48
CA GLN A 37 1.19 2.37 -13.68
C GLN A 37 2.02 2.38 -12.39
N ILE A 38 2.06 3.50 -11.67
CA ILE A 38 2.73 3.61 -10.37
C ILE A 38 2.17 2.58 -9.37
N GLU A 39 0.85 2.39 -9.34
CA GLU A 39 0.20 1.40 -8.49
C GLU A 39 0.54 -0.05 -8.90
N PHE A 40 0.64 -0.33 -10.21
CA PHE A 40 1.09 -1.64 -10.70
C PHE A 40 2.54 -1.92 -10.30
N ASP A 41 3.44 -0.95 -10.47
CA ASP A 41 4.85 -1.08 -10.12
C ASP A 41 5.02 -1.32 -8.62
N ARG A 42 4.27 -0.61 -7.79
CA ARG A 42 4.23 -0.80 -6.33
C ARG A 42 3.81 -2.21 -5.92
N ARG A 43 2.76 -2.76 -6.54
CA ARG A 43 2.31 -4.13 -6.28
C ARG A 43 3.35 -5.16 -6.73
N ALA A 44 3.99 -4.92 -7.87
CA ALA A 44 5.07 -5.77 -8.35
C ALA A 44 6.24 -5.78 -7.36
N LEU A 45 6.62 -4.61 -6.81
CA LEU A 45 7.63 -4.49 -5.76
C LEU A 45 7.25 -5.27 -4.49
N LEU A 46 6.02 -5.16 -4.00
CA LEU A 46 5.56 -5.92 -2.83
C LEU A 46 5.62 -7.44 -3.07
N HIS A 47 5.19 -7.88 -4.25
CA HIS A 47 5.25 -9.28 -4.62
C HIS A 47 6.69 -9.80 -4.69
N GLN A 48 7.58 -9.06 -5.35
CA GLN A 48 9.01 -9.37 -5.41
C GLN A 48 9.64 -9.40 -4.00
N ALA A 49 9.29 -8.44 -3.15
CA ALA A 49 9.76 -8.39 -1.77
C ALA A 49 9.37 -9.66 -1.00
N GLY A 50 8.10 -10.08 -1.09
CA GLY A 50 7.60 -11.31 -0.47
C GLY A 50 8.35 -12.55 -0.95
N GLN A 51 8.57 -12.68 -2.27
CA GLN A 51 9.31 -13.80 -2.86
C GLN A 51 10.78 -13.85 -2.41
N SER A 52 11.41 -12.69 -2.22
CA SER A 52 12.82 -12.60 -1.82
C SER A 52 13.07 -12.84 -0.34
N LEU A 53 12.04 -12.88 0.53
CA LEU A 53 12.20 -12.95 2.00
C LEU A 53 13.06 -14.12 2.49
N SER A 54 12.99 -15.28 1.83
CA SER A 54 13.69 -16.49 2.27
C SER A 54 15.13 -16.59 1.76
N GLN A 55 15.40 -16.09 0.55
CA GLN A 55 16.66 -16.30 -0.16
C GLN A 55 17.54 -15.05 -0.18
N ALA A 56 16.94 -13.86 -0.20
CA ALA A 56 17.64 -12.58 -0.25
C ALA A 56 16.97 -11.56 0.68
N PRO A 57 17.11 -11.70 2.01
CA PRO A 57 16.43 -10.85 3.00
C PRO A 57 16.68 -9.35 2.84
N GLU A 58 17.90 -8.96 2.46
CA GLU A 58 18.24 -7.55 2.25
C GLU A 58 17.61 -7.01 0.96
N THR A 59 17.61 -7.79 -0.12
CA THR A 59 16.91 -7.42 -1.36
C THR A 59 15.40 -7.31 -1.14
N ALA A 60 14.82 -8.21 -0.33
CA ALA A 60 13.42 -8.11 0.08
C ALA A 60 13.14 -6.78 0.79
N TYR A 61 14.01 -6.41 1.74
CA TYR A 61 13.90 -5.14 2.46
C TYR A 61 13.95 -3.93 1.51
N GLU A 62 14.86 -3.92 0.54
CA GLU A 62 14.95 -2.86 -0.47
C GLU A 62 13.68 -2.73 -1.31
N PHE A 63 13.08 -3.85 -1.72
CA PHE A 63 11.81 -3.83 -2.44
C PHE A 63 10.66 -3.30 -1.58
N PHE A 64 10.58 -3.70 -0.30
CA PHE A 64 9.62 -3.13 0.62
C PHE A 64 9.81 -1.63 0.80
N GLN A 65 11.05 -1.16 0.88
CA GLN A 65 11.35 0.26 1.02
C GLN A 65 10.85 1.04 -0.20
N LYS A 66 11.15 0.58 -1.41
CA LYS A 66 10.68 1.19 -2.66
C LYS A 66 9.16 1.19 -2.77
N ALA A 67 8.50 0.11 -2.36
CA ALA A 67 7.03 0.05 -2.36
C ALA A 67 6.43 1.05 -1.36
N ALA A 68 7.02 1.15 -0.16
CA ALA A 68 6.60 2.06 0.90
C ALA A 68 6.77 3.55 0.56
N GLU A 69 7.73 3.90 -0.32
CA GLU A 69 7.90 5.26 -0.85
C GLU A 69 6.72 5.69 -1.72
N ILE A 70 6.01 4.74 -2.34
CA ILE A 70 4.79 5.02 -3.11
C ILE A 70 3.60 5.09 -2.16
N GLU A 71 3.22 3.95 -1.58
CA GLU A 71 2.19 3.85 -0.55
C GLU A 71 2.14 2.44 0.04
N LEU A 72 1.80 2.32 1.33
CA LEU A 72 1.58 1.03 1.97
C LEU A 72 0.22 0.99 2.67
N TYR A 73 -0.50 -0.10 2.47
CA TYR A 73 -1.82 -0.33 3.08
C TYR A 73 -1.71 -1.42 4.16
N PRO A 74 -2.32 -1.26 5.35
CA PRO A 74 -2.30 -2.29 6.40
C PRO A 74 -2.81 -3.65 5.93
N GLU A 75 -3.78 -3.68 5.01
CA GLU A 75 -4.33 -4.90 4.40
C GLU A 75 -3.27 -5.69 3.61
N GLU A 76 -2.31 -4.99 3.00
CA GLU A 76 -1.22 -5.64 2.27
C GLU A 76 -0.17 -6.21 3.21
N VAL A 77 0.07 -5.54 4.34
CA VAL A 77 0.90 -6.08 5.42
C VAL A 77 0.25 -7.35 5.96
N GLN A 78 -1.06 -7.36 6.16
CA GLN A 78 -1.79 -8.57 6.56
C GLN A 78 -1.64 -9.71 5.56
N GLN A 79 -1.84 -9.45 4.27
CA GLN A 79 -1.65 -10.45 3.21
C GLN A 79 -0.20 -10.98 3.18
N LEU A 80 0.77 -10.09 3.35
CA LEU A 80 2.17 -10.45 3.42
C LEU A 80 2.45 -11.44 4.56
N PHE A 81 1.89 -11.21 5.75
CA PHE A 81 2.03 -12.14 6.88
C PHE A 81 1.31 -13.47 6.64
N GLN A 82 0.14 -13.46 5.99
CA GLN A 82 -0.57 -14.69 5.64
C GLN A 82 0.25 -15.59 4.70
N ILE A 83 0.92 -14.99 3.72
CA ILE A 83 1.67 -15.74 2.69
C ILE A 83 3.09 -16.07 3.15
N HIS A 84 3.77 -15.12 3.81
CA HIS A 84 5.22 -15.19 4.08
C HIS A 84 5.59 -15.09 5.56
N GLY A 85 4.63 -15.13 6.48
CA GLY A 85 4.87 -14.92 7.93
C GLY A 85 5.91 -15.86 8.54
N GLN A 86 6.05 -17.10 8.03
CA GLN A 86 7.09 -18.03 8.49
C GLN A 86 8.51 -17.53 8.17
N HIS A 87 8.70 -16.89 7.01
CA HIS A 87 9.99 -16.31 6.65
C HIS A 87 10.32 -15.09 7.50
N MET A 88 9.31 -14.28 7.85
CA MET A 88 9.48 -13.18 8.79
C MET A 88 9.92 -13.69 10.16
N LYS A 89 9.27 -14.75 10.67
CA LYS A 89 9.61 -15.39 11.95
C LYS A 89 11.04 -15.93 11.97
N ALA A 90 11.53 -16.47 10.86
CA ALA A 90 12.88 -17.02 10.75
C ALA A 90 13.99 -15.94 10.83
N ASN A 91 13.68 -14.67 10.56
CA ASN A 91 14.65 -13.58 10.60
C ASN A 91 14.13 -12.39 11.44
N VAL A 92 14.34 -12.48 12.76
CA VAL A 92 13.89 -11.49 13.74
C VAL A 92 14.46 -10.09 13.47
N ASN A 93 15.72 -9.99 13.05
CA ASN A 93 16.36 -8.70 12.77
C ASN A 93 15.73 -8.00 11.56
N LEU A 94 15.47 -8.75 10.48
CA LEU A 94 14.71 -8.22 9.35
C LEU A 94 13.31 -7.80 9.78
N SER A 95 12.60 -8.62 10.55
CA SER A 95 11.26 -8.32 11.04
C SER A 95 11.22 -7.02 11.85
N LYS A 96 12.20 -6.76 12.74
CA LYS A 96 12.31 -5.49 13.46
C LYS A 96 12.44 -4.29 12.52
N ARG A 97 13.24 -4.42 11.45
CA ARG A 97 13.40 -3.37 10.43
C ARG A 97 12.11 -3.15 9.64
N LEU A 98 11.45 -4.23 9.23
CA LEU A 98 10.18 -4.16 8.50
C LEU A 98 9.05 -3.56 9.33
N LEU A 99 8.97 -3.88 10.63
CA LEU A 99 8.01 -3.24 11.53
C LEU A 99 8.20 -1.71 11.53
N LYS A 100 9.44 -1.23 11.72
CA LYS A 100 9.76 0.20 11.68
C LYS A 100 9.40 0.83 10.33
N LEU A 101 9.73 0.15 9.23
CA LEU A 101 9.41 0.60 7.88
C LEU A 101 7.90 0.72 7.67
N PHE A 102 7.12 -0.29 8.02
CA PHE A 102 5.67 -0.31 7.79
C PHE A 102 4.94 0.69 8.66
N LEU A 103 5.34 0.87 9.93
CA LEU A 103 4.79 1.91 10.79
C LEU A 103 5.06 3.31 10.22
N ARG A 104 6.30 3.55 9.76
CA ARG A 104 6.65 4.82 9.11
C ARG A 104 5.84 5.06 7.84
N ALA A 105 5.70 4.04 6.99
CA ALA A 105 4.93 4.13 5.75
C ALA A 105 3.44 4.40 6.01
N ASN A 106 2.86 3.77 7.03
CA ASN A 106 1.46 3.99 7.44
C ASN A 106 1.21 5.42 7.95
N ARG A 107 2.21 6.07 8.55
CA ARG A 107 2.11 7.50 8.89
C ARG A 107 2.22 8.36 7.65
N TYR A 108 3.29 8.13 6.87
CA TYR A 108 3.64 8.94 5.70
C TYR A 108 2.53 8.98 4.63
N ARG A 109 1.77 7.91 4.45
CA ARG A 109 0.70 7.88 3.44
C ARG A 109 -0.31 9.02 3.60
N TYR A 110 -0.53 9.55 4.80
CA TYR A 110 -1.48 10.65 5.04
C TYR A 110 -0.90 12.04 4.75
N ASP A 111 0.42 12.13 4.53
CA ASP A 111 1.08 13.34 4.01
C ASP A 111 0.93 13.47 2.49
N LEU A 112 0.42 12.42 1.81
CA LEU A 112 0.17 12.45 0.37
C LEU A 112 -0.95 13.45 0.04
N ARG A 113 -0.78 14.17 -1.07
CA ARG A 113 -1.72 15.20 -1.55
C ARG A 113 -3.19 14.80 -1.53
N LYS A 114 -3.49 13.53 -1.83
CA LYS A 114 -4.86 13.00 -1.86
C LYS A 114 -5.56 12.96 -0.49
N TYR A 115 -4.81 13.11 0.61
CA TYR A 115 -5.33 13.16 1.98
C TYR A 115 -5.26 14.55 2.61
N GLU A 116 -4.77 15.58 1.90
CA GLU A 116 -4.67 16.96 2.43
C GLU A 116 -6.00 17.49 2.99
N ASN A 117 -7.12 17.13 2.35
CA ASN A 117 -8.46 17.57 2.76
C ASN A 117 -9.06 16.72 3.90
N MET A 118 -8.37 15.67 4.36
CA MET A 118 -8.86 14.84 5.45
C MET A 118 -8.72 15.59 6.78
N PRO A 119 -9.77 15.66 7.62
CA PRO A 119 -9.68 16.31 8.92
C PRO A 119 -8.57 15.69 9.80
N PRO A 120 -7.75 16.49 10.51
CA PRO A 120 -6.62 15.97 11.29
C PRO A 120 -7.00 14.88 12.29
N ARG A 121 -8.14 15.00 12.98
CA ARG A 121 -8.64 13.96 13.90
C ARG A 121 -8.92 12.63 13.18
N MET A 122 -9.42 12.69 11.95
CA MET A 122 -9.66 11.50 11.14
C MET A 122 -8.35 10.87 10.67
N GLN A 123 -7.37 11.69 10.26
CA GLN A 123 -6.03 11.20 9.91
C GLN A 123 -5.40 10.47 11.10
N GLN A 124 -5.40 11.09 12.28
CA GLN A 124 -4.88 10.48 13.51
C GLN A 124 -5.56 9.16 13.85
N ALA A 125 -6.90 9.11 13.79
CA ALA A 125 -7.64 7.89 14.04
C ALA A 125 -7.28 6.76 13.07
N ARG A 126 -7.12 7.08 11.78
CA ARG A 126 -6.76 6.07 10.77
C ARG A 126 -5.29 5.63 10.87
N ILE A 127 -4.38 6.55 11.21
CA ILE A 127 -2.98 6.22 11.49
C ILE A 127 -2.93 5.25 12.67
N ALA A 128 -3.58 5.60 13.79
CA ALA A 128 -3.61 4.78 14.99
C ALA A 128 -4.16 3.37 14.72
N HIS A 129 -5.28 3.29 13.97
CA HIS A 129 -5.84 2.00 13.57
C HIS A 129 -4.90 1.17 12.69
N GLY A 130 -4.24 1.80 11.71
CA GLY A 130 -3.24 1.12 10.88
C GLY A 130 -2.03 0.64 11.67
N GLU A 131 -1.55 1.44 12.63
CA GLU A 131 -0.46 1.03 13.53
C GLU A 131 -0.87 -0.14 14.44
N GLU A 132 -2.09 -0.13 14.96
CA GLU A 132 -2.65 -1.21 15.77
C GLU A 132 -2.67 -2.52 14.97
N ILE A 133 -3.16 -2.50 13.72
CA ILE A 133 -3.15 -3.67 12.83
C ILE A 133 -1.72 -4.17 12.63
N ILE A 134 -0.81 -3.27 12.24
CA ILE A 134 0.59 -3.64 11.94
C ILE A 134 1.25 -4.25 13.18
N ARG A 135 1.13 -3.60 14.35
CA ARG A 135 1.71 -4.12 15.61
C ARG A 135 1.11 -5.46 16.00
N SER A 136 -0.20 -5.60 15.88
CA SER A 136 -0.90 -6.86 16.21
C SER A 136 -0.41 -8.01 15.32
N LEU A 137 -0.16 -7.77 14.03
CA LEU A 137 0.40 -8.78 13.13
C LEU A 137 1.80 -9.21 13.55
N PHE A 138 2.69 -8.26 13.85
CA PHE A 138 4.04 -8.58 14.31
C PHE A 138 4.02 -9.30 15.66
N HIS A 139 3.17 -8.87 16.60
CA HIS A 139 3.02 -9.53 17.90
C HIS A 139 2.49 -10.96 17.77
N GLN A 140 1.49 -11.18 16.93
CA GLN A 140 0.91 -12.51 16.69
C GLN A 140 1.95 -13.51 16.14
N TRP A 141 2.82 -13.06 15.24
CA TRP A 141 3.79 -13.93 14.56
C TRP A 141 5.16 -13.98 15.26
N LEU A 142 5.53 -12.91 15.96
CA LEU A 142 6.79 -12.71 16.67
C LEU A 142 6.52 -12.05 18.04
N PRO A 143 5.97 -12.77 19.02
CA PRO A 143 5.57 -12.21 20.33
C PRO A 143 6.76 -11.63 21.12
N ASP A 144 7.97 -12.11 20.85
CA ASP A 144 9.19 -11.64 21.52
C ASP A 144 9.76 -10.35 20.91
N LEU A 145 9.16 -9.83 19.83
CA LEU A 145 9.67 -8.66 19.11
C LEU A 145 9.45 -7.34 19.88
N ASP A 146 8.45 -7.30 20.77
CA ASP A 146 8.08 -6.11 21.56
C ASP A 146 8.93 -5.91 22.85
N GLN A 147 9.82 -6.85 23.20
CA GLN A 147 10.59 -6.76 24.44
C GLN A 147 11.79 -5.81 24.38
N GLU A 148 12.14 -5.31 23.20
CA GLU A 148 13.22 -4.33 23.04
C GLU A 148 12.66 -3.04 22.45
N HIS A 149 12.37 -2.09 23.34
CA HIS A 149 12.01 -0.68 23.12
C HIS A 149 11.94 -0.21 21.65
N LEU A 150 10.72 -0.07 21.15
CA LEU A 150 10.35 0.87 20.08
C LEU A 150 10.14 2.27 20.63
#